data_AF-X0QE09-F1
#
_entry.id   AF-X0QE09-F1
#
_cell.length_a   1.000
_cell.length_b   1.000
_cell.length_c   1.000
_cell.angle_alpha   90.00
_cell.angle_beta   90.00
_cell.angle_gamma   90.00
#
_symmetry.space_group_name_H-M   'P 1'
#
loop_
_entity.id
_entity.type
_entity.pdbx_description
1 polymer ?
#
loop_
_entity_poly.entity_id
_entity_poly.type
_entity_poly.pdbx_seq_one_letter_code
_entity_poly.pdbx_strand_id
1 'polypeptide(L)'
;MVELTNFRSLGGYATADGQIKKGMLYRGGQIFDLSTQQVTFLRDHLGISRIVDFRSTAERNQYPDSVWQGVDYEPVDVLVDAKKSGVSIEGMINNAGDISQVMLATYARLVTSASAQKGYRQFLTALVADPQPTFFSLLCR
;
A
#
# COMPACT_ATOMS: atom_id res chain seq x y z
N MET A 1 -21.33 -3.78 7.82
CA MET A 1 -20.28 -3.82 6.78
C MET A 1 -18.95 -3.66 7.48
N VAL A 2 -17.94 -4.43 7.12
CA VAL A 2 -16.59 -4.29 7.68
C VAL A 2 -15.98 -3.02 7.10
N GLU A 3 -15.76 -2.01 7.93
CA GLU A 3 -15.22 -0.72 7.48
C GLU A 3 -13.69 -0.77 7.48
N LEU A 4 -13.07 -0.49 6.32
CA LEU A 4 -11.64 -0.43 6.14
C LEU A 4 -11.30 0.80 5.30
N THR A 5 -10.35 1.61 5.75
CA THR A 5 -10.03 2.88 5.12
C THR A 5 -9.60 2.69 3.67
N ASN A 6 -10.30 3.36 2.74
CA ASN A 6 -9.98 3.38 1.31
C ASN A 6 -9.89 1.97 0.67
N PHE A 7 -10.53 0.96 1.27
CA PHE A 7 -10.43 -0.43 0.83
C PHE A 7 -11.26 -0.71 -0.42
N ARG A 8 -10.65 -1.34 -1.43
CA ARG A 8 -11.35 -1.79 -2.65
C ARG A 8 -10.60 -2.88 -3.41
N SER A 9 -11.35 -3.71 -4.14
CA SER A 9 -10.78 -4.63 -5.12
C SER A 9 -10.37 -3.90 -6.40
N LEU A 10 -9.28 -4.35 -7.01
CA LEU A 10 -8.86 -3.95 -8.36
C LEU A 10 -9.26 -4.98 -9.42
N GLY A 11 -10.01 -6.02 -9.03
CA GLY A 11 -10.57 -6.98 -9.99
C GLY A 11 -11.56 -6.33 -10.95
N GLY A 12 -11.49 -6.69 -12.23
CA GLY A 12 -12.40 -6.21 -13.28
C GLY A 12 -11.97 -4.90 -13.96
N TYR A 13 -10.90 -4.25 -13.52
CA TYR A 13 -10.33 -3.12 -14.26
C TYR A 13 -9.78 -3.60 -15.61
N ALA A 14 -10.13 -2.87 -16.67
CA ALA A 14 -9.66 -3.15 -18.02
C ALA A 14 -8.17 -2.88 -18.17
N THR A 15 -7.49 -3.76 -18.90
CA THR A 15 -6.11 -3.64 -19.33
C THR A 15 -6.05 -3.77 -20.85
N ALA A 16 -4.89 -3.52 -21.47
CA ALA A 16 -4.72 -3.66 -22.91
C ALA A 16 -5.09 -5.08 -23.42
N ASP A 17 -4.81 -6.09 -22.59
CA ASP A 17 -4.95 -7.50 -22.97
C ASP A 17 -6.11 -8.22 -22.24
N GLY A 18 -6.94 -7.50 -21.49
CA GLY A 18 -8.06 -8.11 -20.75
C GLY A 18 -8.49 -7.34 -19.52
N GLN A 19 -8.61 -8.04 -18.39
CA GLN A 19 -9.01 -7.45 -17.12
C GLN A 19 -8.21 -8.05 -15.96
N ILE A 20 -8.03 -7.27 -14.90
CA ILE A 20 -7.46 -7.79 -13.65
C ILE A 20 -8.38 -8.88 -13.08
N LYS A 21 -7.82 -10.04 -12.75
CA LYS A 21 -8.56 -11.17 -12.18
C LYS A 21 -9.23 -10.78 -10.86
N LYS A 22 -10.53 -11.05 -10.74
CA LYS A 22 -11.30 -10.82 -9.50
C LYS A 22 -10.72 -11.65 -8.35
N GLY A 23 -10.73 -11.07 -7.16
CA GLY A 23 -10.25 -11.72 -5.95
C GLY A 23 -8.73 -11.74 -5.77
N MET A 24 -7.95 -11.19 -6.71
CA MET A 24 -6.48 -11.30 -6.68
C MET A 24 -5.76 -10.09 -6.12
N LEU A 25 -6.31 -8.89 -6.31
CA LEU A 25 -5.61 -7.66 -5.96
C LEU A 25 -6.56 -6.69 -5.27
N TYR A 26 -6.13 -6.25 -4.10
CA TYR A 26 -6.84 -5.31 -3.24
C TYR A 26 -5.91 -4.18 -2.83
N ARG A 27 -6.49 -3.00 -2.62
CA ARG A 27 -5.77 -1.86 -2.06
C ARG A 27 -6.55 -1.21 -0.94
N GLY A 28 -5.85 -0.57 -0.01
CA GLY A 28 -6.44 0.16 1.09
C GLY A 28 -5.46 1.10 1.78
N GLY A 29 -5.91 1.70 2.87
CA GLY A 29 -5.05 2.39 3.83
C GLY A 29 -4.32 1.40 4.74
N GLN A 30 -3.79 1.90 5.86
CA GLN A 30 -3.17 1.07 6.88
C GLN A 30 -4.18 0.08 7.49
N ILE A 31 -3.69 -1.07 7.93
CA ILE A 31 -4.49 -2.10 8.60
C ILE A 31 -4.02 -2.26 10.05
N PHE A 32 -3.71 -1.13 10.69
CA PHE A 32 -3.42 -1.07 12.13
C PHE A 32 -4.71 -1.16 12.93
N ASP A 33 -4.63 -1.81 14.10
CA ASP A 33 -5.72 -1.92 15.09
C ASP A 33 -7.03 -2.49 14.52
N LEU A 34 -6.91 -3.52 13.67
CA LEU A 34 -8.08 -4.21 13.16
C LEU A 34 -8.74 -5.08 14.24
N SER A 35 -10.07 -4.97 14.33
CA SER A 35 -10.92 -5.90 15.06
C SER A 35 -10.78 -7.33 14.52
N THR A 36 -11.10 -8.31 15.37
CA THR A 36 -11.15 -9.73 14.97
C THR A 36 -12.05 -9.96 13.75
N GLN A 37 -13.16 -9.23 13.63
CA GLN A 37 -14.06 -9.35 12.48
C GLN A 37 -13.41 -8.85 11.18
N GLN A 38 -12.65 -7.76 11.23
CA GLN A 38 -11.90 -7.24 10.09
C GLN A 38 -10.79 -8.22 9.66
N VAL A 39 -10.03 -8.76 10.60
CA VAL A 39 -8.98 -9.76 10.30
C VAL A 39 -9.59 -11.01 9.67
N THR A 40 -10.67 -11.56 10.26
CA THR A 40 -11.40 -12.71 9.70
C THR A 40 -11.93 -12.40 8.30
N PHE A 41 -12.39 -11.17 8.04
CA PHE A 41 -12.82 -10.77 6.71
C PHE A 41 -11.69 -10.75 5.69
N LEU A 42 -10.55 -10.15 6.01
CA LEU A 42 -9.39 -10.12 5.12
C LEU A 42 -8.83 -11.52 4.86
N ARG A 43 -8.71 -12.33 5.92
CA ARG A 43 -8.14 -13.68 5.87
C ARG A 43 -9.08 -14.69 5.21
N ASP A 44 -10.29 -14.86 5.74
CA ASP A 44 -11.15 -16.00 5.40
C ASP A 44 -12.12 -15.67 4.26
N HIS A 45 -12.69 -14.45 4.26
CA HIS A 45 -13.65 -14.06 3.24
C HIS A 45 -13.00 -13.61 1.93
N LEU A 46 -11.91 -12.85 2.02
CA LEU A 46 -11.17 -12.39 0.84
C LEU A 46 -9.99 -13.29 0.45
N GLY A 47 -9.55 -14.18 1.36
CA GLY A 47 -8.45 -15.10 1.11
C GLY A 47 -7.09 -14.42 0.99
N ILE A 48 -6.91 -13.23 1.58
CA ILE A 48 -5.65 -12.49 1.45
C ILE A 48 -4.52 -13.27 2.12
N SER A 49 -3.52 -13.60 1.31
CA SER A 49 -2.35 -14.37 1.71
C SER A 49 -1.04 -13.61 1.55
N ARG A 50 -1.04 -12.47 0.86
CA ARG A 50 0.10 -11.54 0.79
C ARG A 50 -0.30 -10.11 1.17
N ILE A 51 0.49 -9.47 2.01
CA ILE A 51 0.39 -8.05 2.36
C ILE A 51 1.67 -7.34 1.91
N VAL A 52 1.54 -6.33 1.07
CA VAL A 52 2.65 -5.48 0.63
C VAL A 52 2.49 -4.09 1.23
N ASP A 53 3.41 -3.72 2.12
CA ASP A 53 3.33 -2.46 2.86
C ASP A 53 4.29 -1.42 2.27
N PHE A 54 3.74 -0.44 1.55
CA PHE A 54 4.52 0.62 0.92
C PHE A 54 4.93 1.77 1.86
N ARG A 55 4.55 1.70 3.15
CA ARG A 55 4.89 2.72 4.13
C ARG A 55 6.37 2.68 4.48
N SER A 56 6.82 3.74 5.13
CA SER A 56 8.17 3.78 5.70
C SER A 56 8.28 2.99 7.00
N THR A 57 9.51 2.64 7.37
CA THR A 57 9.78 1.95 8.64
C THR A 57 9.29 2.75 9.85
N ALA A 58 9.39 4.08 9.83
CA ALA A 58 8.88 4.91 10.92
C ALA A 58 7.35 4.80 11.07
N GLU A 59 6.62 4.85 9.96
CA GLU A 59 5.15 4.70 9.97
C GLU A 59 4.73 3.30 10.43
N ARG A 60 5.43 2.24 9.99
CA ARG A 60 5.18 0.87 10.44
C ARG A 60 5.42 0.68 11.93
N ASN A 61 6.47 1.30 12.48
CA ASN A 61 6.77 1.22 13.90
C ASN A 61 5.73 1.96 14.75
N GLN A 62 5.19 3.07 14.23
CA GLN A 62 4.16 3.85 14.90
C GLN A 62 2.76 3.22 14.80
N TYR A 63 2.45 2.59 13.66
CA TYR A 63 1.16 1.98 13.35
C TYR A 63 1.35 0.59 12.73
N PRO A 64 1.72 -0.44 13.53
CA PRO A 64 2.05 -1.77 13.03
C PRO A 64 0.82 -2.50 12.45
N ASP A 65 0.92 -3.07 11.25
CA ASP A 65 -0.22 -3.76 10.64
C ASP A 65 -0.67 -4.99 11.45
N SER A 66 -2.00 -5.18 11.53
CA SER A 66 -2.64 -6.37 12.09
C SER A 66 -2.53 -7.55 11.12
N VAL A 67 -1.40 -8.26 11.18
CA VAL A 67 -1.12 -9.46 10.39
C VAL A 67 -1.67 -10.72 11.06
N TRP A 68 -1.93 -11.77 10.26
CA TRP A 68 -2.40 -13.08 10.73
C TRP A 68 -1.44 -14.20 10.35
N GLN A 69 -1.58 -15.35 11.00
CA GLN A 69 -0.75 -16.52 10.70
C GLN A 69 -0.91 -16.96 9.24
N GLY A 70 0.21 -17.24 8.58
CA GLY A 70 0.24 -17.71 7.20
C GLY A 70 0.13 -16.62 6.13
N VAL A 71 0.11 -15.34 6.53
CA VAL A 71 0.23 -14.23 5.58
C VAL A 71 1.70 -13.92 5.28
N ASP A 72 2.02 -13.77 4.00
CA ASP A 72 3.31 -13.26 3.55
C ASP A 72 3.31 -11.73 3.69
N TYR A 73 4.09 -11.22 4.63
CA TYR A 73 4.20 -9.77 4.89
C TYR A 73 5.49 -9.21 4.29
N GLU A 74 5.34 -8.29 3.34
CA GLU A 74 6.43 -7.72 2.54
C GLU A 74 6.51 -6.20 2.71
N PRO A 75 7.43 -5.67 3.54
CA PRO A 75 7.67 -4.23 3.63
C PRO A 75 8.45 -3.73 2.39
N VAL A 76 7.86 -2.82 1.62
CA VAL A 76 8.43 -2.27 0.39
C VAL A 76 8.34 -0.74 0.41
N ASP A 77 9.22 -0.08 1.15
CA ASP A 77 9.19 1.39 1.27
C ASP A 77 9.50 2.07 -0.08
N VAL A 78 8.48 2.64 -0.71
CA VAL A 78 8.58 3.40 -1.98
C VAL A 78 8.76 4.91 -1.75
N LEU A 79 8.73 5.37 -0.50
CA LEU A 79 8.80 6.78 -0.12
C LEU A 79 10.17 7.18 0.45
N VAL A 80 11.13 6.25 0.55
CA VAL A 80 12.49 6.49 1.09
C VAL A 80 13.10 7.76 0.50
N ASP A 81 13.13 7.88 -0.82
CA ASP A 81 13.76 9.03 -1.48
C ASP A 81 12.86 10.26 -1.56
N ALA A 82 11.53 10.08 -1.50
CA ALA A 82 10.58 11.19 -1.43
C ALA A 82 10.71 11.95 -0.10
N LYS A 83 11.02 11.26 1.00
CA LYS A 83 11.21 11.84 2.34
C LYS A 83 12.59 12.48 2.56
N LYS A 84 13.63 12.08 1.80
CA LYS A 84 14.98 12.70 1.84
C LYS A 84 15.02 14.18 1.46
N SER A 85 13.93 14.68 0.87
CA SER A 85 13.70 16.10 0.60
C SER A 85 13.62 16.97 1.86
N GLY A 86 13.64 16.38 3.06
CA GLY A 86 13.50 17.09 4.34
C GLY A 86 12.07 17.45 4.69
N VAL A 87 11.10 16.94 3.93
CA VAL A 87 9.70 17.31 4.06
C VAL A 87 8.90 16.03 4.30
N SER A 88 8.36 15.87 5.51
CA SER A 88 7.37 14.83 5.81
C SER A 88 6.00 15.30 5.34
N ILE A 89 5.17 14.40 4.80
CA ILE A 89 3.78 14.74 4.41
C ILE A 89 3.03 15.40 5.59
N GLU A 90 3.32 14.96 6.81
CA GLU A 90 2.79 15.54 8.05
C GLU A 90 3.30 16.97 8.31
N GLY A 91 4.58 17.26 8.07
CA GLY A 91 5.13 18.61 8.13
C GLY A 91 4.64 19.54 7.00
N MET A 92 4.16 18.97 5.88
CA MET A 92 3.60 19.71 4.74
C MET A 92 2.15 20.16 5.01
N ILE A 93 1.34 19.28 5.60
CA ILE A 93 -0.06 19.59 5.95
C ILE A 93 -0.11 20.70 7.01
N ASN A 94 0.85 20.71 7.93
CA ASN A 94 0.93 21.70 9.02
C ASN A 94 1.50 23.07 8.59
N ASN A 95 2.17 23.17 7.44
CA ASN A 95 2.72 24.41 6.91
C ASN A 95 1.97 24.79 5.62
N ALA A 96 0.88 25.55 5.76
CA ALA A 96 -0.15 25.84 4.74
C ALA A 96 0.30 26.66 3.50
N GLY A 97 1.52 26.47 2.99
CA GLY A 97 2.05 27.09 1.75
C GLY A 97 2.26 26.04 0.65
N ASP A 98 1.27 25.93 -0.23
CA ASP A 98 1.26 25.14 -1.48
C ASP A 98 1.45 23.61 -1.37
N ILE A 99 0.52 22.98 -0.65
CA ILE A 99 0.38 21.51 -0.58
C ILE A 99 0.30 20.88 -1.98
N SER A 100 -0.24 21.59 -2.98
CA SER A 100 -0.44 21.05 -4.33
C SER A 100 0.89 20.84 -5.06
N GLN A 101 1.80 21.84 -5.05
CA GLN A 101 3.12 21.70 -5.66
C GLN A 101 3.95 20.60 -5.00
N VAL A 102 3.84 20.51 -3.68
CA VAL A 102 4.56 19.51 -2.91
C VAL A 102 4.05 18.10 -3.19
N MET A 103 2.73 17.93 -3.29
CA MET A 103 2.11 16.67 -3.72
C MET A 103 2.58 16.31 -5.13
N LEU A 104 2.55 17.26 -6.07
CA LEU A 104 3.02 17.02 -7.44
C LEU A 104 4.49 16.57 -7.48
N ALA A 105 5.37 17.24 -6.74
CA ALA A 105 6.78 16.85 -6.63
C ALA A 105 6.96 15.45 -6.03
N THR A 106 6.12 15.09 -5.06
CA THR A 106 6.12 13.76 -4.43
C THR A 106 5.69 12.68 -5.42
N TYR A 107 4.60 12.91 -6.16
CA TYR A 107 4.15 12.00 -7.22
C TYR A 107 5.20 11.81 -8.31
N ALA A 108 5.90 12.87 -8.72
CA ALA A 108 6.99 12.75 -9.69
C ALA A 108 8.12 11.85 -9.15
N ARG A 109 8.51 12.00 -7.88
CA ARG A 109 9.56 11.18 -7.25
C ARG A 109 9.17 9.71 -7.07
N LEU A 110 7.90 9.41 -6.84
CA LEU A 110 7.41 8.03 -6.82
C LEU A 110 7.70 7.32 -8.15
N VAL A 111 7.76 8.03 -9.28
CA VAL A 111 8.07 7.43 -10.57
C VAL A 111 9.58 7.41 -10.86
N THR A 112 10.29 8.48 -10.49
CA THR A 112 11.68 8.70 -10.93
C THR A 112 12.75 8.21 -9.95
N SER A 113 12.42 8.02 -8.67
CA SER A 113 13.42 7.64 -7.67
C SER A 113 13.82 6.16 -7.77
N ALA A 114 15.09 5.89 -7.48
CA ALA A 114 15.62 4.53 -7.53
C ALA A 114 14.96 3.60 -6.50
N SER A 115 14.66 4.10 -5.29
CA SER A 115 13.96 3.33 -4.27
C SER A 115 12.53 2.95 -4.70
N ALA A 116 11.76 3.90 -5.24
CA ALA A 116 10.41 3.62 -5.70
C ALA A 116 10.39 2.68 -6.90
N GLN A 117 11.29 2.86 -7.88
CA GLN A 117 11.43 1.93 -9.01
C GLN A 117 11.81 0.52 -8.57
N LYS A 118 12.73 0.40 -7.60
CA LYS A 118 13.09 -0.90 -6.99
C LYS A 118 11.89 -1.53 -6.30
N GLY A 119 11.14 -0.76 -5.51
CA GLY A 119 9.97 -1.24 -4.78
C GLY A 119 8.84 -1.69 -5.71
N TYR A 120 8.49 -0.88 -6.72
CA TYR A 120 7.50 -1.27 -7.72
C TYR A 120 7.94 -2.48 -8.54
N ARG A 121 9.23 -2.59 -8.89
CA ARG A 121 9.75 -3.79 -9.55
C ARG A 121 9.57 -5.03 -8.67
N GLN A 122 9.93 -4.94 -7.39
CA GLN A 122 9.75 -6.05 -6.44
C GLN A 122 8.27 -6.46 -6.37
N PHE A 123 7.37 -5.50 -6.15
CA PHE A 123 5.93 -5.73 -6.08
C PHE A 123 5.37 -6.39 -7.34
N LEU A 124 5.63 -5.81 -8.51
CA LEU A 124 5.10 -6.33 -9.78
C LEU A 124 5.68 -7.71 -10.12
N THR A 125 6.97 -7.93 -9.81
CA THR A 125 7.61 -9.24 -10.03
C THR A 125 7.02 -10.29 -9.11
N ALA A 126 6.77 -9.98 -7.83
CA ALA A 126 6.15 -10.89 -6.88
C ALA A 126 4.73 -11.30 -7.31
N LEU A 127 3.92 -10.34 -7.79
CA LEU A 127 2.57 -10.62 -8.30
C LEU A 127 2.56 -11.60 -9.48
N VAL A 128 3.59 -11.58 -10.33
CA VAL A 128 3.69 -12.45 -11.51
C VAL A 128 4.32 -13.80 -11.16
N ALA A 129 5.38 -13.80 -10.35
CA ALA A 129 6.12 -15.01 -10.02
C ALA A 129 5.34 -15.95 -9.09
N ASP A 130 4.52 -15.40 -8.20
CA ASP A 130 3.70 -16.15 -7.26
C ASP A 130 2.31 -15.50 -7.13
N PRO A 131 1.37 -15.86 -8.03
CA PRO A 131 0.04 -15.26 -8.06
C PRO A 131 -0.83 -15.74 -6.90
N GLN A 132 -1.01 -14.86 -5.91
CA GLN A 132 -1.88 -15.10 -4.76
C GLN A 132 -2.67 -13.84 -4.37
N PRO A 133 -3.84 -13.95 -3.70
CA PRO A 133 -4.63 -12.79 -3.29
C PRO A 133 -3.80 -11.82 -2.44
N THR A 134 -3.53 -10.65 -3.01
CA THR A 134 -2.58 -9.68 -2.47
C THR A 134 -3.31 -8.39 -2.08
N PHE A 135 -3.06 -7.92 -0.87
CA PHE A 135 -3.39 -6.59 -0.42
C PHE A 135 -2.15 -5.72 -0.41
N PHE A 136 -2.25 -4.48 -0.90
CA PHE A 136 -1.18 -3.50 -0.72
C PHE A 136 -1.71 -2.20 -0.12
N SER A 137 -0.91 -1.60 0.76
CA SER A 137 -1.26 -0.39 1.50
C SER A 137 -0.28 0.74 1.25
N LEU A 138 -0.81 1.96 1.23
CA LEU A 138 -0.07 3.22 1.38
C LEU A 138 -0.71 3.99 2.54
N LEU A 139 0.05 4.86 3.20
CA LEU A 139 -0.52 5.70 4.24
C LEU A 139 -1.59 6.62 3.62
N CYS A 140 -2.83 6.41 4.03
CA CYS A 140 -3.98 7.26 3.76
C CYS A 140 -4.72 7.32 5.09
N ARG A 141 -4.63 8.47 5.77
CA ARG A 141 -5.48 8.78 6.93
C ARG A 141 -6.83 9.26 6.43
#